data_AF-A0A1Z9Q6I3-F1
#
_entry.id   AF-A0A1Z9Q6I3-F1
#
_cell.length_a   1.000
_cell.length_b   1.000
_cell.length_c   1.000
_cell.angle_alpha   90.00
_cell.angle_beta   90.00
_cell.angle_gamma   90.00
#
_symmetry.space_group_name_H-M   'P 1'
#
loop_
_entity.id
_entity.type
_entity.pdbx_description
1 polymer ?
#
loop_
_entity_poly.entity_id
_entity_poly.type
_entity_poly.pdbx_seq_one_letter_code
_entity_poly.pdbx_strand_id
1 'polypeptide(L)'
;MPMRLRTVKLRRTASIAPRGASVVVGSRNRREAGASTRDVHWCGSSRLGGLLLVLLGWFSVALAMGSVRGGVEPLPADPLIPAVRSPAAIRGSDLLLPLVIPERPIAWPTTIPVRVGAREIVADVVWLNDRPLEVRSWTSPDKILEVTQQPVGPMERRPGVPVLLVPMPEDADGEIAIADTVWTPAWFDPMPAWAEDREVVRTRGIDADPVLDDPLEWFRWCLLADLQAARPPAEDFQNELARRVAASIANEWRVGLRRVGSSSRGAASQLRERLTAVVTDRADPSGRSVAAWPTDQRALAGLRSLLLDPGRTPSEAVGAGLAWLDARPAFLVMEIASDGDRVEVDILNPTRGELVVTATWESDPTGVPLLAAPSTITRHEIDRPDLGGGPLPSDEVLSLAHAGRVTRIPFGPRAIPVRPPGASFGTFILPRTLADVDGDVVQAVNGAEFTQAVLRRREGRWEIFIEARHLPTVDADDRIFLQVGDRRRPAGVVEIRPDGSWERLRGRPDESLKVETRRFGDRWRTSVLLPEAWLVQAISEAGGGSILLGIRRDGPRGFVQYAGISSPAWRRDIIPLAFGINDWNDAAGMNTLPRP
;
A
#
# COMPACT_ATOMS: atom_id res chain seq x y z
N MET A 1 19.26 -3.88 55.00
CA MET A 1 20.48 -3.14 55.42
C MET A 1 20.93 -2.26 54.25
N PRO A 2 21.11 -0.94 54.44
CA PRO A 2 21.36 0.00 53.36
C PRO A 2 22.85 0.41 53.26
N MET A 3 23.36 0.60 52.05
CA MET A 3 24.60 1.37 51.78
C MET A 3 24.47 1.99 50.39
N ARG A 4 24.10 3.28 50.31
CA ARG A 4 24.96 4.48 50.32
C ARG A 4 25.45 4.87 48.91
N LEU A 5 24.82 5.94 48.43
CA LEU A 5 25.25 6.86 47.37
C LEU A 5 26.72 7.28 47.49
N ARG A 6 27.39 7.41 46.33
CA ARG A 6 28.45 8.40 46.11
C ARG A 6 28.26 9.10 44.77
N THR A 7 27.89 10.37 44.85
CA THR A 7 28.06 11.40 43.83
C THR A 7 29.52 11.86 43.80
N VAL A 8 30.13 11.99 42.62
CA VAL A 8 31.31 12.84 42.40
C VAL A 8 31.17 13.64 41.10
N LYS A 9 31.27 14.95 41.32
CA LYS A 9 31.32 16.16 40.47
C LYS A 9 31.97 16.09 39.08
N LEU A 10 31.25 16.71 38.14
CA LEU A 10 31.66 17.74 37.16
C LEU A 10 33.15 18.16 37.12
N ARG A 11 33.72 18.12 35.91
CA ARG A 11 34.69 19.11 35.42
C ARG A 11 34.33 19.56 34.00
N ARG A 12 34.11 20.88 33.85
CA ARG A 12 34.16 21.63 32.60
C ARG A 12 35.62 21.79 32.17
N THR A 13 35.88 21.67 30.87
CA THR A 13 36.95 22.41 30.19
C THR A 13 36.48 22.73 28.77
N ALA A 14 36.71 23.99 28.39
CA ALA A 14 36.20 24.64 27.21
C ALA A 14 37.14 24.53 26.01
N SER A 15 36.55 24.82 24.85
CA SER A 15 37.11 25.45 23.64
C SER A 15 38.32 24.81 22.96
N ILE A 16 38.16 24.49 21.67
CA ILE A 16 38.94 25.05 20.54
C ILE A 16 38.12 24.79 19.27
N ALA A 17 37.70 25.87 18.60
CA ALA A 17 37.53 25.91 17.14
C ALA A 17 38.77 26.64 16.58
N PRO A 18 39.13 26.45 15.30
CA PRO A 18 38.70 27.45 14.32
C PRO A 18 38.49 26.97 12.86
N ARG A 19 37.61 27.71 12.15
CA ARG A 19 37.68 28.24 10.75
C ARG A 19 38.02 27.27 9.59
N GLY A 20 37.39 27.32 8.42
CA GLY A 20 36.43 28.24 7.79
C GLY A 20 36.48 28.08 6.26
N ALA A 21 35.39 28.43 5.55
CA ALA A 21 35.31 28.91 4.14
C ALA A 21 33.81 28.99 3.77
N SER A 22 33.18 30.15 3.90
CA SER A 22 33.08 31.26 2.94
C SER A 22 32.01 31.06 1.86
N VAL A 23 30.86 31.64 2.18
CA VAL A 23 29.85 32.28 1.35
C VAL A 23 30.37 32.84 0.01
N VAL A 24 29.65 32.58 -1.08
CA VAL A 24 29.56 33.49 -2.24
C VAL A 24 28.09 33.78 -2.50
N VAL A 25 27.72 35.05 -2.26
CA VAL A 25 26.46 35.67 -2.66
C VAL A 25 26.62 36.17 -4.10
N GLY A 26 25.68 35.82 -4.97
CA GLY A 26 25.54 36.41 -6.30
C GLY A 26 24.08 36.75 -6.56
N SER A 27 23.69 37.98 -6.30
CA SER A 27 22.39 38.55 -6.66
C SER A 27 22.47 39.26 -8.02
N ARG A 28 21.55 38.99 -8.96
CA ARG A 28 20.80 40.02 -9.72
C ARG A 28 19.74 39.45 -10.68
N ASN A 29 18.51 39.89 -10.42
CA ASN A 29 17.44 40.34 -11.33
C ASN A 29 16.65 39.39 -12.27
N ARG A 30 15.43 39.06 -11.81
CA ARG A 30 14.11 39.59 -12.31
C ARG A 30 13.73 39.34 -13.79
N ARG A 31 12.83 38.38 -14.05
CA ARG A 31 11.40 38.58 -14.44
C ARG A 31 10.70 37.26 -14.87
N GLU A 32 9.40 37.24 -14.58
CA GLU A 32 8.30 36.54 -15.28
C GLU A 32 7.98 35.06 -14.97
N ALA A 33 6.89 34.92 -14.20
CA ALA A 33 5.69 34.13 -14.47
C ALA A 33 5.84 32.75 -15.12
N GLY A 34 5.58 31.72 -14.31
CA GLY A 34 5.25 30.38 -14.78
C GLY A 34 4.72 29.54 -13.62
N ALA A 35 3.44 29.19 -13.67
CA ALA A 35 2.78 28.33 -12.70
C ALA A 35 3.55 27.00 -12.57
N SER A 36 4.12 26.72 -11.40
CA SER A 36 4.71 25.41 -11.10
C SER A 36 3.58 24.44 -10.74
N THR A 37 3.08 23.73 -11.74
CA THR A 37 2.48 22.40 -11.53
C THR A 37 3.52 21.54 -10.83
N ARG A 38 3.25 21.14 -9.58
CA ARG A 38 4.05 20.14 -8.89
C ARG A 38 4.03 18.86 -9.73
N ASP A 39 5.21 18.40 -10.06
CA ASP A 39 5.48 17.14 -10.74
C ASP A 39 4.77 15.99 -10.01
N VAL A 40 3.72 15.49 -10.64
CA VAL A 40 3.16 14.17 -10.33
C VAL A 40 4.14 13.17 -10.92
N HIS A 41 4.92 12.52 -10.06
CA HIS A 41 5.72 11.37 -10.45
C HIS A 41 4.81 10.31 -11.07
N TRP A 42 4.88 10.16 -12.39
CA TRP A 42 4.34 9.02 -13.10
C TRP A 42 5.14 7.78 -12.70
N CYS A 43 4.68 7.04 -11.70
CA CYS A 43 5.14 5.68 -11.46
C CYS A 43 4.62 4.78 -12.59
N GLY A 44 5.51 4.41 -13.52
CA GLY A 44 5.30 3.26 -14.38
C GLY A 44 5.02 2.00 -13.55
N SER A 45 4.21 1.09 -14.09
CA SER A 45 3.71 -0.12 -13.43
C SER A 45 4.79 -0.95 -12.71
N SER A 46 4.82 -0.86 -11.38
CA SER A 46 5.84 -1.50 -10.52
C SER A 46 5.61 -2.99 -10.27
N ARG A 47 4.39 -3.53 -10.44
CA ARG A 47 4.05 -4.95 -10.21
C ARG A 47 4.56 -5.88 -11.31
N LEU A 48 4.17 -5.60 -12.56
CA LEU A 48 4.76 -6.26 -13.74
C LEU A 48 6.25 -5.94 -13.85
N GLY A 49 6.67 -4.73 -13.45
CA GLY A 49 8.08 -4.35 -13.31
C GLY A 49 8.84 -5.19 -12.28
N GLY A 50 8.21 -5.69 -11.22
CA GLY A 50 8.80 -6.63 -10.25
C GLY A 50 8.95 -8.05 -10.81
N LEU A 51 7.98 -8.48 -11.61
CA LEU A 51 8.04 -9.70 -12.42
C LEU A 51 9.15 -9.58 -13.50
N LEU A 52 9.34 -8.38 -14.07
CA LEU A 52 10.35 -8.02 -15.09
C LEU A 52 11.75 -7.67 -14.56
N LEU A 53 11.89 -7.12 -13.35
CA LEU A 53 13.19 -6.75 -12.78
C LEU A 53 13.93 -7.95 -12.17
N VAL A 54 13.23 -9.07 -11.98
CA VAL A 54 13.84 -10.39 -11.83
C VAL A 54 14.35 -10.94 -13.18
N LEU A 55 13.92 -10.36 -14.31
CA LEU A 55 14.26 -10.84 -15.67
C LEU A 55 15.29 -9.99 -16.43
N LEU A 56 15.63 -8.77 -15.98
CA LEU A 56 16.56 -7.86 -16.69
C LEU A 56 17.79 -7.39 -15.88
N GLY A 57 18.01 -7.87 -14.66
CA GLY A 57 19.29 -7.60 -13.99
C GLY A 57 20.42 -8.33 -14.71
N TRP A 58 21.53 -7.66 -15.02
CA TRP A 58 22.77 -8.21 -15.62
C TRP A 58 22.78 -8.26 -17.17
N PHE A 59 22.98 -7.10 -17.80
CA PHE A 59 23.37 -7.00 -19.22
C PHE A 59 24.90 -6.93 -19.35
N SER A 60 25.44 -7.72 -20.28
CA SER A 60 26.57 -7.33 -21.13
C SER A 60 26.23 -7.84 -22.53
N VAL A 61 25.82 -6.93 -23.41
CA VAL A 61 25.56 -7.24 -24.83
C VAL A 61 26.89 -7.22 -25.56
N ALA A 62 27.33 -8.37 -26.07
CA ALA A 62 28.34 -8.42 -27.11
C ALA A 62 27.64 -8.15 -28.46
N LEU A 63 27.91 -6.99 -29.06
CA LEU A 63 27.46 -6.64 -30.40
C LEU A 63 28.26 -7.45 -31.43
N ALA A 64 27.62 -8.44 -32.07
CA ALA A 64 28.14 -9.04 -33.29
C ALA A 64 27.57 -8.27 -34.49
N MET A 65 28.40 -7.45 -35.13
CA MET A 65 28.10 -6.86 -36.44
C MET A 65 28.31 -7.90 -37.55
N GLY A 66 27.27 -8.16 -38.33
CA GLY A 66 27.36 -8.92 -39.58
C GLY A 66 26.38 -8.37 -40.60
N SER A 67 26.90 -7.74 -41.65
CA SER A 67 26.12 -7.26 -42.79
C SER A 67 25.95 -8.38 -43.83
N VAL A 68 24.73 -8.63 -44.35
CA VAL A 68 24.54 -9.19 -45.70
C VAL A 68 23.26 -8.64 -46.34
N ARG A 69 23.38 -8.32 -47.63
CA ARG A 69 22.36 -7.85 -48.58
C ARG A 69 21.53 -9.00 -49.16
N GLY A 70 20.24 -8.72 -49.44
CA GLY A 70 19.57 -9.13 -50.68
C GLY A 70 18.67 -10.37 -50.61
N GLY A 71 17.38 -10.17 -50.91
CA GLY A 71 16.37 -11.21 -51.14
C GLY A 71 15.12 -10.98 -50.31
N VAL A 72 14.00 -10.58 -50.93
CA VAL A 72 12.69 -10.50 -50.26
C VAL A 72 12.09 -11.91 -50.27
N GLU A 73 12.57 -12.75 -49.36
CA GLU A 73 11.73 -13.78 -48.75
C GLU A 73 10.89 -13.13 -47.64
N PRO A 74 9.70 -13.65 -47.30
CA PRO A 74 9.05 -13.24 -46.07
C PRO A 74 10.04 -13.49 -44.94
N LEU A 75 10.49 -12.41 -44.29
CA LEU A 75 11.37 -12.49 -43.12
C LEU A 75 10.78 -13.56 -42.18
N PRO A 76 11.55 -14.58 -41.77
CA PRO A 76 11.08 -15.52 -40.77
C PRO A 76 10.58 -14.70 -39.59
N ALA A 77 9.37 -15.02 -39.10
CA ALA A 77 8.85 -14.37 -37.91
C ALA A 77 9.93 -14.44 -36.83
N ASP A 78 10.29 -13.29 -36.24
CA ASP A 78 11.32 -13.26 -35.20
C ASP A 78 10.97 -14.34 -34.15
N PRO A 79 11.87 -15.28 -33.85
CA PRO A 79 11.56 -16.40 -32.97
C PRO A 79 11.16 -15.87 -31.60
N LEU A 80 10.13 -16.47 -31.00
CA LEU A 80 9.73 -16.14 -29.64
C LEU A 80 10.78 -16.70 -28.67
N ILE A 81 11.62 -15.82 -28.15
CA ILE A 81 12.73 -16.19 -27.28
C ILE A 81 12.23 -16.17 -25.83
N PRO A 82 12.26 -17.30 -25.11
CA PRO A 82 12.00 -17.30 -23.68
C PRO A 82 13.14 -16.61 -22.93
N ALA A 83 12.81 -15.78 -21.93
CA ALA A 83 13.79 -15.13 -21.05
C ALA A 83 14.31 -16.13 -20.00
N VAL A 84 15.04 -17.15 -20.46
CA VAL A 84 15.48 -18.29 -19.62
C VAL A 84 16.74 -17.94 -18.84
N ARG A 85 16.68 -18.13 -17.52
CA ARG A 85 17.86 -18.24 -16.64
C ARG A 85 17.70 -19.46 -15.74
N SER A 86 18.10 -20.63 -16.26
CA SER A 86 18.12 -21.92 -15.55
C SER A 86 16.95 -22.13 -14.57
N PRO A 87 15.69 -22.05 -15.02
CA PRO A 87 14.54 -22.07 -14.13
C PRO A 87 14.44 -23.41 -13.38
N ALA A 88 13.98 -23.34 -12.14
CA ALA A 88 13.43 -24.49 -11.45
C ALA A 88 12.14 -24.93 -12.18
N ALA A 89 11.98 -26.23 -12.40
CA ALA A 89 10.75 -26.80 -12.95
C ALA A 89 10.17 -27.81 -11.95
N ILE A 90 8.85 -27.78 -11.78
CA ILE A 90 8.13 -28.67 -10.88
C ILE A 90 7.36 -29.67 -11.73
N ARG A 91 7.60 -30.97 -11.53
CA ARG A 91 6.88 -32.01 -12.28
C ARG A 91 5.38 -31.98 -11.99
N GLY A 92 4.56 -32.22 -13.01
CA GLY A 92 3.10 -32.21 -12.88
C GLY A 92 2.47 -30.83 -12.65
N SER A 93 3.24 -29.74 -12.83
CA SER A 93 2.77 -28.36 -12.66
C SER A 93 3.13 -27.52 -13.88
N ASP A 94 2.36 -26.48 -14.18
CA ASP A 94 2.76 -25.54 -15.24
C ASP A 94 4.06 -24.82 -14.89
N LEU A 95 4.94 -24.68 -15.87
CA LEU A 95 6.12 -23.81 -15.82
C LEU A 95 5.78 -22.46 -16.46
N LEU A 96 5.94 -21.38 -15.69
CA LEU A 96 5.77 -20.00 -16.14
C LEU A 96 7.08 -19.48 -16.75
N LEU A 97 7.12 -19.24 -18.05
CA LEU A 97 8.30 -18.71 -18.74
C LEU A 97 8.00 -17.36 -19.40
N PRO A 98 8.54 -16.26 -18.87
CA PRO A 98 8.42 -14.95 -19.50
C PRO A 98 9.04 -14.95 -20.89
N LEU A 99 8.37 -14.29 -21.84
CA LEU A 99 8.86 -14.14 -23.21
C LEU A 99 9.54 -12.78 -23.39
N VAL A 100 10.66 -12.77 -24.13
CA VAL A 100 11.29 -11.54 -24.58
C VAL A 100 10.37 -10.89 -25.60
N ILE A 101 10.08 -9.62 -25.38
CA ILE A 101 9.30 -8.82 -26.31
C ILE A 101 10.21 -8.39 -27.46
N PRO A 102 9.96 -8.82 -28.71
CA PRO A 102 10.80 -8.45 -29.84
C PRO A 102 10.70 -6.95 -30.15
N GLU A 103 11.80 -6.38 -30.64
CA GLU A 103 11.89 -4.98 -31.08
C GLU A 103 10.94 -4.70 -32.26
N ARG A 104 10.72 -5.71 -33.10
CA ARG A 104 9.79 -5.63 -34.22
C ARG A 104 8.41 -6.15 -33.81
N PRO A 105 7.33 -5.54 -34.33
CA PRO A 105 6.00 -6.04 -34.07
C PRO A 105 5.77 -7.39 -34.77
N ILE A 106 5.25 -8.37 -34.03
CA ILE A 106 4.94 -9.73 -34.51
C ILE A 106 3.49 -10.09 -34.19
N ALA A 107 2.91 -11.00 -34.97
CA ALA A 107 1.65 -11.63 -34.60
C ALA A 107 1.93 -12.67 -33.49
N TRP A 108 1.33 -12.48 -32.32
CA TRP A 108 1.53 -13.39 -31.20
C TRP A 108 0.63 -14.62 -31.38
N PRO A 109 1.20 -15.84 -31.42
CA PRO A 109 0.40 -17.06 -31.43
C PRO A 109 -0.26 -17.23 -30.07
N THR A 110 -1.35 -17.99 -30.03
CA THR A 110 -1.99 -18.40 -28.76
C THR A 110 -1.29 -19.58 -28.12
N THR A 111 -0.57 -20.39 -28.91
CA THR A 111 0.13 -21.60 -28.44
C THR A 111 1.45 -21.82 -29.17
N ILE A 112 2.42 -22.47 -28.52
CA ILE A 112 3.73 -22.82 -29.10
C ILE A 112 4.08 -24.27 -28.75
N PRO A 113 4.62 -25.08 -29.69
CA PRO A 113 5.18 -26.39 -29.35
C PRO A 113 6.46 -26.24 -28.50
N VAL A 114 6.53 -27.00 -27.42
CA VAL A 114 7.66 -27.06 -26.50
C VAL A 114 8.05 -28.51 -26.33
N ARG A 115 9.34 -28.81 -26.44
CA ARG A 115 9.85 -30.16 -26.17
C ARG A 115 10.35 -30.23 -24.74
N VAL A 116 9.89 -31.22 -23.98
CA VAL A 116 10.33 -31.52 -22.61
C VAL A 116 10.86 -32.95 -22.61
N GLY A 117 12.17 -33.10 -22.45
CA GLY A 117 12.87 -34.36 -22.67
C GLY A 117 12.64 -34.87 -24.09
N ALA A 118 12.00 -36.03 -24.19
CA ALA A 118 11.62 -36.66 -25.47
C ALA A 118 10.18 -36.33 -25.92
N ARG A 119 9.38 -35.61 -25.12
CA ARG A 119 7.96 -35.34 -25.40
C ARG A 119 7.78 -33.97 -26.03
N GLU A 120 6.90 -33.89 -27.01
CA GLU A 120 6.40 -32.63 -27.55
C GLU A 120 5.09 -32.28 -26.84
N ILE A 121 5.00 -31.04 -26.36
CA ILE A 121 3.92 -30.51 -25.54
C ILE A 121 3.49 -29.18 -26.12
N VAL A 122 2.20 -28.85 -26.03
CA VAL A 122 1.69 -27.53 -26.45
C VAL A 122 1.65 -26.62 -25.24
N ALA A 123 2.35 -25.49 -25.31
CA ALA A 123 2.32 -24.43 -24.31
C ALA A 123 1.38 -23.30 -24.73
N ASP A 124 0.70 -22.68 -23.76
CA ASP A 124 -0.15 -21.52 -23.99
C ASP A 124 0.66 -20.22 -23.87
N VAL A 125 0.47 -19.30 -24.80
CA VAL A 125 0.95 -17.92 -24.69
C VAL A 125 -0.15 -17.10 -24.04
N VAL A 126 0.13 -16.55 -22.87
CA VAL A 126 -0.80 -15.73 -22.10
C VAL A 126 -0.21 -14.36 -21.80
N TRP A 127 -1.07 -13.40 -21.55
CA TRP A 127 -0.71 -12.05 -21.11
C TRP A 127 -1.11 -11.86 -19.66
N LEU A 128 -0.13 -11.45 -18.86
CA LEU A 128 -0.31 -11.05 -17.48
C LEU A 128 -0.52 -9.54 -17.43
N ASN A 129 -1.73 -9.11 -17.08
CA ASN A 129 -2.15 -7.72 -17.12
C ASN A 129 -2.55 -7.23 -15.73
N ASP A 130 -2.20 -5.98 -15.44
CA ASP A 130 -2.59 -5.29 -14.22
C ASP A 130 -4.01 -4.69 -14.40
N ARG A 131 -5.01 -5.18 -13.66
CA ARG A 131 -6.37 -4.64 -13.66
C ARG A 131 -6.58 -3.70 -12.46
N PRO A 132 -7.23 -2.53 -12.63
CA PRO A 132 -7.60 -1.69 -11.50
C PRO A 132 -8.61 -2.40 -10.59
N LEU A 133 -8.55 -2.09 -9.29
CA LEU A 133 -9.51 -2.57 -8.31
C LEU A 133 -10.87 -1.91 -8.52
N GLU A 134 -11.93 -2.71 -8.51
CA GLU A 134 -13.30 -2.18 -8.49
C GLU A 134 -13.73 -1.80 -7.06
N VAL A 135 -13.40 -2.64 -6.09
CA VAL A 135 -13.68 -2.42 -4.67
C VAL A 135 -12.39 -2.63 -3.88
N ARG A 136 -12.11 -1.72 -2.93
CA ARG A 136 -10.96 -1.82 -2.04
C ARG A 136 -11.39 -2.40 -0.69
N SER A 137 -10.80 -3.53 -0.33
CA SER A 137 -10.81 -4.08 1.03
C SER A 137 -9.40 -4.01 1.62
N TRP A 138 -9.24 -4.34 2.90
CA TRP A 138 -7.92 -4.30 3.53
C TRP A 138 -6.92 -5.24 2.86
N THR A 139 -7.32 -6.46 2.53
CA THR A 139 -6.45 -7.44 1.89
C THR A 139 -6.34 -7.25 0.38
N SER A 140 -7.05 -6.28 -0.20
CA SER A 140 -6.93 -5.98 -1.62
C SER A 140 -5.48 -5.63 -1.99
N PRO A 141 -4.94 -6.25 -3.04
CA PRO A 141 -3.69 -5.80 -3.64
C PRO A 141 -3.87 -4.41 -4.24
N ASP A 142 -2.80 -3.71 -4.63
CA ASP A 142 -2.92 -2.42 -5.34
C ASP A 142 -3.60 -2.54 -6.71
N LYS A 143 -3.45 -3.72 -7.34
CA LYS A 143 -4.02 -4.10 -8.64
C LYS A 143 -4.23 -5.61 -8.67
N ILE A 144 -5.24 -6.09 -9.38
CA ILE A 144 -5.52 -7.52 -9.55
C ILE A 144 -4.81 -8.02 -10.81
N LEU A 145 -4.30 -9.25 -10.77
CA LEU A 145 -3.75 -9.89 -11.95
C LEU A 145 -4.87 -10.44 -12.85
N GLU A 146 -4.95 -9.95 -14.07
CA GLU A 146 -5.81 -10.49 -15.12
C GLU A 146 -4.96 -11.33 -16.09
N VAL A 147 -5.41 -12.55 -16.36
CA VAL A 147 -4.75 -13.48 -17.29
C VAL A 147 -5.61 -13.59 -18.54
N THR A 148 -5.09 -13.11 -19.67
CA THR A 148 -5.79 -13.14 -20.95
C THR A 148 -5.01 -13.93 -22.02
N GLN A 149 -5.75 -14.56 -22.93
CA GLN A 149 -5.21 -15.18 -24.12
C GLN A 149 -6.06 -14.72 -25.29
N GLN A 150 -5.48 -13.93 -26.18
CA GLN A 150 -6.09 -13.53 -27.43
C GLN A 150 -5.02 -13.39 -28.50
N PRO A 151 -5.33 -13.67 -29.78
CA PRO A 151 -4.43 -13.34 -30.87
C PRO A 151 -4.15 -11.84 -30.84
N VAL A 152 -2.89 -11.46 -30.68
CA VAL A 152 -2.49 -10.04 -30.72
C VAL A 152 -1.84 -9.79 -32.07
N GLY A 153 -2.48 -8.94 -32.87
CA GLY A 153 -1.95 -8.55 -34.17
C GLY A 153 -0.63 -7.78 -34.04
N PRO A 154 0.22 -7.73 -35.08
CA PRO A 154 1.53 -7.07 -35.01
C PRO A 154 1.45 -5.62 -34.52
N MET A 155 0.44 -4.87 -34.92
CA MET A 155 0.29 -3.45 -34.58
C MET A 155 -0.58 -3.19 -33.34
N GLU A 156 -1.11 -4.23 -32.71
CA GLU A 156 -1.99 -4.07 -31.56
C GLU A 156 -1.20 -3.72 -30.30
N ARG A 157 -1.81 -2.90 -29.43
CA ARG A 157 -1.21 -2.56 -28.14
C ARG A 157 -1.08 -3.83 -27.31
N ARG A 158 0.15 -4.12 -26.89
CA ARG A 158 0.48 -5.24 -26.01
C ARG A 158 -0.19 -5.02 -24.64
N PRO A 159 -1.06 -5.93 -24.17
CA PRO A 159 -1.88 -5.69 -22.99
C PRO A 159 -1.09 -5.80 -21.67
N GLY A 160 0.07 -6.47 -21.65
CA GLY A 160 0.85 -6.71 -20.43
C GLY A 160 2.15 -7.47 -20.68
N VAL A 161 2.54 -8.35 -19.74
CA VAL A 161 3.75 -9.18 -19.86
C VAL A 161 3.39 -10.54 -20.50
N PRO A 162 4.01 -10.90 -21.64
CA PRO A 162 3.76 -12.19 -22.27
C PRO A 162 4.51 -13.30 -21.53
N VAL A 163 3.82 -14.40 -21.28
CA VAL A 163 4.33 -15.57 -20.56
C VAL A 163 3.88 -16.84 -21.28
N LEU A 164 4.77 -17.82 -21.38
CA LEU A 164 4.43 -19.19 -21.74
C LEU A 164 4.03 -19.97 -20.49
N LEU A 165 2.87 -20.62 -20.56
CA LEU A 165 2.43 -21.65 -19.64
C LEU A 165 2.71 -23.01 -20.26
N VAL A 166 3.77 -23.67 -19.79
CA VAL A 166 4.17 -24.98 -20.30
C VAL A 166 3.71 -26.07 -19.32
N PRO A 167 2.74 -26.93 -19.68
CA PRO A 167 2.28 -27.99 -18.78
C PRO A 167 3.34 -29.08 -18.63
N MET A 168 3.97 -29.17 -17.46
CA MET A 168 5.01 -30.17 -17.21
C MET A 168 4.38 -31.54 -16.91
N PRO A 169 4.83 -32.62 -17.56
CA PRO A 169 4.46 -33.98 -17.18
C PRO A 169 4.86 -34.34 -15.74
N GLU A 170 4.15 -35.28 -15.11
CA GLU A 170 4.45 -35.75 -13.75
C GLU A 170 5.79 -36.48 -13.64
N ASP A 171 6.23 -37.09 -14.74
CA ASP A 171 7.49 -37.82 -14.87
C ASP A 171 8.51 -37.03 -15.73
N ALA A 172 8.32 -35.71 -15.85
CA ALA A 172 9.18 -34.86 -16.68
C ALA A 172 10.66 -34.91 -16.23
N ASP A 173 11.55 -35.00 -17.20
CA ASP A 173 12.99 -35.00 -17.02
C ASP A 173 13.72 -34.40 -18.23
N GLY A 174 15.05 -34.34 -18.15
CA GLY A 174 15.91 -33.89 -19.25
C GLY A 174 15.81 -32.39 -19.56
N GLU A 175 16.05 -32.05 -20.82
CA GLU A 175 16.10 -30.68 -21.34
C GLU A 175 14.72 -30.16 -21.75
N ILE A 176 14.52 -28.85 -21.61
CA ILE A 176 13.38 -28.13 -22.21
C ILE A 176 13.91 -27.38 -23.44
N ALA A 177 13.20 -27.48 -24.56
CA ALA A 177 13.51 -26.80 -25.80
C ALA A 177 12.30 -26.02 -26.33
N ILE A 178 12.50 -24.74 -26.61
CA ILE A 178 11.53 -23.81 -27.19
C ILE A 178 12.22 -23.06 -28.31
N ALA A 179 11.73 -23.22 -29.55
CA ALA A 179 12.44 -22.75 -30.74
C ALA A 179 13.93 -23.17 -30.68
N ASP A 180 14.86 -22.21 -30.81
CA ASP A 180 16.30 -22.45 -30.77
C ASP A 180 16.90 -22.41 -29.36
N THR A 181 16.08 -22.21 -28.32
CA THR A 181 16.54 -22.14 -26.92
C THR A 181 16.37 -23.48 -26.24
N VAL A 182 17.48 -24.07 -25.79
CA VAL A 182 17.51 -25.35 -25.05
C VAL A 182 18.22 -25.16 -23.72
N TRP A 183 17.67 -25.71 -22.64
CA TRP A 183 18.32 -25.72 -21.33
C TRP A 183 17.87 -26.93 -20.50
N THR A 184 18.66 -27.27 -19.48
CA THR A 184 18.25 -28.26 -18.46
C THR A 184 17.76 -27.51 -17.21
N PRO A 185 16.47 -27.60 -16.83
CA PRO A 185 15.98 -27.00 -15.60
C PRO A 185 16.44 -27.81 -14.39
N ALA A 186 16.40 -27.19 -13.21
CA ALA A 186 16.48 -27.93 -11.97
C ALA A 186 15.11 -28.55 -11.66
N TRP A 187 15.03 -29.87 -11.70
CA TRP A 187 13.79 -30.59 -11.48
C TRP A 187 13.45 -30.74 -9.98
N PHE A 188 12.25 -30.34 -9.61
CA PHE A 188 11.68 -30.54 -8.29
C PHE A 188 10.42 -31.41 -8.38
N ASP A 189 10.22 -32.22 -7.34
CA ASP A 189 8.98 -33.00 -7.23
C ASP A 189 7.83 -32.10 -6.79
N PRO A 190 6.59 -32.37 -7.21
CA PRO A 190 5.43 -31.61 -6.75
C PRO A 190 5.20 -31.81 -5.25
N MET A 191 4.40 -30.93 -4.68
CA MET A 191 3.83 -31.19 -3.36
C MET A 191 2.66 -32.17 -3.50
N PRO A 192 2.45 -33.07 -2.51
CA PRO A 192 1.27 -33.91 -2.53
C PRO A 192 0.01 -33.04 -2.55
N ALA A 193 -0.97 -33.48 -3.34
CA ALA A 193 -2.31 -32.90 -3.33
C ALA A 193 -2.92 -33.02 -1.93
N TRP A 194 -3.76 -32.06 -1.57
CA TRP A 194 -4.55 -32.18 -0.34
C TRP A 194 -5.64 -33.23 -0.55
N ALA A 195 -5.84 -34.11 0.44
CA ALA A 195 -6.91 -35.07 0.38
C ALA A 195 -8.27 -34.36 0.43
N GLU A 196 -9.21 -34.82 -0.41
CA GLU A 196 -10.52 -34.17 -0.61
C GLU A 196 -11.39 -34.16 0.66
N ASP A 197 -11.17 -35.13 1.55
CA ASP A 197 -11.86 -35.31 2.82
C ASP A 197 -11.35 -34.38 3.94
N ARG A 198 -10.25 -33.65 3.73
CA ARG A 198 -9.76 -32.68 4.71
C ARG A 198 -10.73 -31.50 4.86
N GLU A 199 -10.79 -30.98 6.10
CA GLU A 199 -11.48 -29.72 6.36
C GLU A 199 -10.86 -28.59 5.51
N VAL A 200 -11.73 -27.67 5.07
CA VAL A 200 -11.30 -26.44 4.42
C VAL A 200 -10.69 -25.51 5.48
N VAL A 201 -9.64 -24.77 5.10
CA VAL A 201 -9.06 -23.71 5.93
C VAL A 201 -10.15 -22.83 6.53
N ARG A 202 -10.06 -22.57 7.83
CA ARG A 202 -11.02 -21.71 8.52
C ARG A 202 -10.82 -20.26 8.10
N THR A 203 -11.91 -19.62 7.65
CA THR A 203 -11.94 -18.18 7.39
C THR A 203 -11.63 -17.40 8.67
N ARG A 204 -10.84 -16.34 8.54
CA ARG A 204 -10.47 -15.41 9.62
C ARG A 204 -11.22 -14.08 9.50
N GLY A 205 -11.98 -13.91 8.42
CA GLY A 205 -12.78 -12.73 8.11
C GLY A 205 -12.22 -11.92 6.94
N ILE A 206 -13.04 -11.03 6.39
CA ILE A 206 -12.74 -10.25 5.18
C ILE A 206 -11.47 -9.39 5.28
N ASP A 207 -11.07 -9.02 6.51
CA ASP A 207 -9.89 -8.20 6.78
C ASP A 207 -8.64 -9.05 7.05
N ALA A 208 -8.75 -10.38 7.10
CA ALA A 208 -7.65 -11.28 7.43
C ALA A 208 -7.44 -12.37 6.37
N ASP A 209 -8.38 -12.57 5.47
CA ASP A 209 -8.32 -13.60 4.46
C ASP A 209 -7.75 -13.06 3.14
N PRO A 210 -6.82 -13.80 2.49
CA PRO A 210 -6.33 -13.43 1.17
C PRO A 210 -7.47 -13.37 0.16
N VAL A 211 -7.33 -12.48 -0.83
CA VAL A 211 -8.28 -12.36 -1.95
C VAL A 211 -8.33 -13.68 -2.74
N LEU A 212 -9.53 -14.17 -3.06
CA LEU A 212 -9.75 -15.49 -3.68
C LEU A 212 -9.64 -15.48 -5.20
N ASP A 213 -9.94 -14.34 -5.83
CA ASP A 213 -10.01 -14.19 -7.29
C ASP A 213 -8.72 -13.62 -7.91
N ASP A 214 -7.69 -13.33 -7.11
CA ASP A 214 -6.37 -12.91 -7.60
C ASP A 214 -5.38 -14.10 -7.62
N PRO A 215 -4.92 -14.55 -8.81
CA PRO A 215 -3.92 -15.62 -8.93
C PRO A 215 -2.63 -15.37 -8.13
N LEU A 216 -2.23 -14.11 -7.91
CA LEU A 216 -1.02 -13.78 -7.14
C LEU A 216 -1.18 -13.94 -5.64
N GLU A 217 -2.40 -13.97 -5.12
CA GLU A 217 -2.66 -14.12 -3.67
C GLU A 217 -3.04 -15.57 -3.28
N TRP A 218 -3.40 -16.40 -4.27
CA TRP A 218 -3.80 -17.80 -4.07
C TRP A 218 -2.80 -18.64 -3.26
N PHE A 219 -1.50 -18.41 -3.46
CA PHE A 219 -0.47 -19.16 -2.72
C PHE A 219 -0.65 -19.03 -1.21
N ARG A 220 -1.17 -17.91 -0.69
CA ARG A 220 -1.39 -17.73 0.75
C ARG A 220 -2.45 -18.66 1.29
N TRP A 221 -3.52 -18.92 0.53
CA TRP A 221 -4.51 -19.94 0.89
C TRP A 221 -3.89 -21.34 0.97
N CYS A 222 -3.03 -21.67 0.02
CA CYS A 222 -2.29 -22.93 0.03
C CYS A 222 -1.32 -23.03 1.21
N LEU A 223 -0.62 -21.95 1.57
CA LEU A 223 0.26 -21.92 2.74
C LEU A 223 -0.52 -22.01 4.06
N LEU A 224 -1.70 -21.39 4.14
CA LEU A 224 -2.61 -21.52 5.27
C LEU A 224 -3.13 -22.95 5.42
N ALA A 225 -3.47 -23.61 4.31
CA ALA A 225 -3.89 -25.01 4.30
C ALA A 225 -2.78 -25.92 4.83
N ASP A 226 -1.54 -25.71 4.39
CA ASP A 226 -0.38 -26.44 4.89
C ASP A 226 -0.14 -26.19 6.39
N LEU A 227 -0.31 -24.96 6.88
CA LEU A 227 -0.17 -24.61 8.31
C LEU A 227 -1.26 -25.24 9.19
N GLN A 228 -2.50 -25.30 8.68
CA GLN A 228 -3.66 -25.83 9.42
C GLN A 228 -3.87 -27.33 9.21
N ALA A 229 -3.00 -28.01 8.44
CA ALA A 229 -3.22 -29.38 7.98
C ALA A 229 -4.58 -29.60 7.29
N ALA A 230 -5.10 -28.55 6.65
CA ALA A 230 -6.38 -28.45 5.98
C ALA A 230 -6.21 -28.56 4.45
N ARG A 231 -7.28 -28.26 3.69
CA ARG A 231 -7.22 -27.97 2.25
C ARG A 231 -7.62 -26.52 1.97
N PRO A 232 -7.12 -25.89 0.89
CA PRO A 232 -7.57 -24.54 0.51
C PRO A 232 -9.08 -24.53 0.19
N PRO A 233 -9.73 -23.35 0.24
CA PRO A 233 -11.10 -23.20 -0.23
C PRO A 233 -11.23 -23.54 -1.72
N ALA A 234 -12.45 -23.56 -2.24
CA ALA A 234 -12.63 -23.58 -3.69
C ALA A 234 -12.12 -22.26 -4.28
N GLU A 235 -11.38 -22.36 -5.38
CA GLU A 235 -10.88 -21.19 -6.10
C GLU A 235 -11.99 -20.47 -6.88
N ASP A 236 -11.87 -19.15 -7.02
CA ASP A 236 -12.88 -18.28 -7.65
C ASP A 236 -12.27 -17.47 -8.82
N PHE A 237 -11.55 -18.17 -9.70
CA PHE A 237 -10.90 -17.54 -10.85
C PHE A 237 -11.84 -17.44 -12.06
N GLN A 238 -11.70 -16.33 -12.80
CA GLN A 238 -12.52 -16.07 -13.98
C GLN A 238 -12.34 -17.09 -15.12
N ASN A 239 -11.17 -17.72 -15.23
CA ASN A 239 -10.85 -18.64 -16.30
C ASN A 239 -9.80 -19.71 -15.90
N GLU A 240 -9.70 -20.77 -16.72
CA GLU A 240 -8.77 -21.89 -16.51
C GLU A 240 -7.29 -21.45 -16.54
N LEU A 241 -6.93 -20.48 -17.37
CA LEU A 241 -5.54 -20.01 -17.46
C LEU A 241 -5.10 -19.30 -16.17
N ALA A 242 -5.99 -18.51 -15.57
CA ALA A 242 -5.77 -17.87 -14.28
C ALA A 242 -5.60 -18.90 -13.15
N ARG A 243 -6.42 -19.96 -13.15
CA ARG A 243 -6.26 -21.12 -12.25
C ARG A 243 -4.89 -21.78 -12.40
N ARG A 244 -4.48 -22.06 -13.64
CA ARG A 244 -3.17 -22.66 -13.94
C ARG A 244 -1.99 -21.79 -13.46
N VAL A 245 -2.05 -20.48 -13.70
CA VAL A 245 -1.07 -19.51 -13.19
C VAL A 245 -1.03 -19.53 -11.66
N ALA A 246 -2.19 -19.46 -11.00
CA ALA A 246 -2.31 -19.47 -9.54
C ALA A 246 -1.71 -20.75 -8.94
N ALA A 247 -2.05 -21.91 -9.51
CA ALA A 247 -1.56 -23.22 -9.09
C ALA A 247 -0.03 -23.33 -9.24
N SER A 248 0.52 -22.87 -10.36
CA SER A 248 1.96 -22.86 -10.61
C SER A 248 2.72 -22.02 -9.57
N ILE A 249 2.26 -20.78 -9.33
CA ILE A 249 2.87 -19.88 -8.32
C ILE A 249 2.75 -20.49 -6.91
N ALA A 250 1.60 -21.07 -6.57
CA ALA A 250 1.41 -21.73 -5.29
C ALA A 250 2.35 -22.93 -5.11
N ASN A 251 2.55 -23.75 -6.16
CA ASN A 251 3.48 -24.87 -6.13
C ASN A 251 4.93 -24.41 -5.94
N GLU A 252 5.37 -23.35 -6.63
CA GLU A 252 6.68 -22.74 -6.43
C GLU A 252 6.93 -22.37 -4.96
N TRP A 253 5.95 -21.70 -4.33
CA TRP A 253 6.03 -21.37 -2.90
C TRP A 253 6.13 -22.60 -2.00
N ARG A 254 5.23 -23.57 -2.19
CA ARG A 254 5.18 -24.76 -1.33
C ARG A 254 6.44 -25.62 -1.48
N VAL A 255 6.95 -25.81 -2.70
CA VAL A 255 8.19 -26.54 -2.98
C VAL A 255 9.40 -25.82 -2.40
N GLY A 256 9.52 -24.49 -2.61
CA GLY A 256 10.59 -23.69 -2.03
C GLY A 256 10.63 -23.78 -0.51
N LEU A 257 9.46 -23.70 0.14
CA LEU A 257 9.35 -23.82 1.60
C LEU A 257 9.54 -25.27 2.10
N ARG A 258 9.21 -26.29 1.31
CA ARG A 258 9.57 -27.69 1.62
C ARG A 258 11.09 -27.87 1.61
N ARG A 259 11.78 -27.30 0.62
CA ARG A 259 13.24 -27.32 0.52
C ARG A 259 13.90 -26.62 1.71
N VAL A 260 13.39 -25.47 2.15
CA VAL A 260 13.83 -24.86 3.41
C VAL A 260 13.57 -25.81 4.59
N GLY A 261 12.38 -26.42 4.63
CA GLY A 261 11.94 -27.31 5.70
C GLY A 261 12.73 -28.61 5.84
N SER A 262 13.40 -29.09 4.78
CA SER A 262 14.27 -30.27 4.86
C SER A 262 15.56 -29.98 5.64
N SER A 263 16.03 -28.72 5.65
CA SER A 263 17.14 -28.26 6.51
C SER A 263 16.67 -27.70 7.84
N SER A 264 15.60 -26.89 7.87
CA SER A 264 15.07 -26.29 9.09
C SER A 264 13.55 -26.14 9.04
N ARG A 265 12.85 -27.03 9.75
CA ARG A 265 11.38 -26.95 9.92
C ARG A 265 10.94 -25.65 10.57
N GLY A 266 11.72 -25.15 11.55
CA GLY A 266 11.44 -23.90 12.25
C GLY A 266 11.46 -22.69 11.31
N ALA A 267 12.50 -22.56 10.48
CA ALA A 267 12.60 -21.47 9.51
C ALA A 267 11.48 -21.52 8.47
N ALA A 268 11.14 -22.71 7.96
CA ALA A 268 10.03 -22.87 7.04
C ALA A 268 8.67 -22.52 7.68
N SER A 269 8.45 -22.84 8.97
CA SER A 269 7.25 -22.41 9.70
C SER A 269 7.21 -20.89 9.86
N GLN A 270 8.32 -20.29 10.29
CA GLN A 270 8.43 -18.84 10.47
C GLN A 270 8.15 -18.07 9.17
N LEU A 271 8.66 -18.54 8.03
CA LEU A 271 8.37 -17.96 6.71
C LEU A 271 6.88 -18.08 6.36
N ARG A 272 6.27 -19.27 6.50
CA ARG A 272 4.83 -19.46 6.23
C ARG A 272 3.97 -18.56 7.10
N GLU A 273 4.28 -18.49 8.39
CA GLU A 273 3.58 -17.65 9.36
C GLU A 273 3.71 -16.17 8.98
N ARG A 274 4.91 -15.69 8.62
CA ARG A 274 5.08 -14.29 8.19
C ARG A 274 4.32 -13.99 6.90
N LEU A 275 4.37 -14.89 5.92
CA LEU A 275 3.67 -14.77 4.64
C LEU A 275 2.14 -14.89 4.76
N THR A 276 1.61 -15.27 5.92
CA THR A 276 0.16 -15.40 6.13
C THR A 276 -0.30 -14.72 7.43
N ALA A 277 0.55 -13.82 7.95
CA ALA A 277 0.44 -13.25 9.28
C ALA A 277 -0.81 -12.42 9.46
N VAL A 278 -1.46 -12.60 10.61
CA VAL A 278 -2.61 -11.82 11.04
C VAL A 278 -2.37 -11.30 12.46
N VAL A 279 -2.97 -10.16 12.76
CA VAL A 279 -2.97 -9.54 14.08
C VAL A 279 -4.40 -9.36 14.56
N THR A 280 -4.61 -9.36 15.88
CA THR A 280 -5.91 -9.09 16.46
C THR A 280 -6.03 -7.62 16.88
N ASP A 281 -7.10 -6.93 16.44
CA ASP A 281 -7.50 -5.64 17.00
C ASP A 281 -8.30 -5.88 18.28
N ARG A 282 -7.64 -5.83 19.44
CA ARG A 282 -8.27 -6.09 20.74
C ARG A 282 -9.24 -5.00 21.19
N ALA A 283 -9.19 -3.83 20.57
CA ALA A 283 -10.11 -2.76 20.88
C ALA A 283 -11.37 -2.79 19.99
N ASP A 284 -11.41 -3.67 18.99
CA ASP A 284 -12.67 -4.12 18.41
C ASP A 284 -13.34 -5.13 19.37
N PRO A 285 -14.60 -4.92 19.81
CA PRO A 285 -15.27 -5.82 20.76
C PRO A 285 -15.40 -7.26 20.30
N SER A 286 -15.37 -7.51 18.98
CA SER A 286 -15.45 -8.85 18.39
C SER A 286 -14.08 -9.52 18.25
N GLY A 287 -12.98 -8.82 18.59
CA GLY A 287 -11.63 -9.35 18.45
C GLY A 287 -11.25 -9.58 16.98
N ARG A 288 -11.56 -8.61 16.12
CA ARG A 288 -11.32 -8.68 14.68
C ARG A 288 -9.88 -9.09 14.35
N SER A 289 -9.74 -10.03 13.42
CA SER A 289 -8.45 -10.37 12.82
C SER A 289 -8.18 -9.49 11.61
N VAL A 290 -6.94 -9.02 11.48
CA VAL A 290 -6.49 -8.13 10.42
C VAL A 290 -5.19 -8.66 9.84
N ALA A 291 -5.08 -8.71 8.52
CA ALA A 291 -3.88 -9.14 7.81
C ALA A 291 -2.69 -8.20 8.06
N ALA A 292 -1.50 -8.76 8.20
CA ALA A 292 -0.25 -8.01 8.42
C ALA A 292 0.96 -8.69 7.72
N TRP A 293 0.69 -9.41 6.63
CA TRP A 293 1.72 -10.06 5.81
C TRP A 293 2.37 -9.09 4.82
N PRO A 294 3.58 -9.39 4.34
CA PRO A 294 4.23 -8.63 3.26
C PRO A 294 3.45 -8.69 1.95
N THR A 295 3.32 -7.58 1.23
CA THR A 295 2.54 -7.47 -0.03
C THR A 295 3.35 -6.98 -1.22
N ASP A 296 4.58 -6.48 -1.04
CA ASP A 296 5.48 -6.14 -2.15
C ASP A 296 5.76 -7.36 -3.04
N GLN A 297 5.12 -7.40 -4.20
CA GLN A 297 5.20 -8.48 -5.17
C GLN A 297 6.61 -8.69 -5.73
N ARG A 298 7.41 -7.62 -5.84
CA ARG A 298 8.81 -7.74 -6.29
C ARG A 298 9.66 -8.42 -5.24
N ALA A 299 9.52 -8.01 -3.98
CA ALA A 299 10.22 -8.65 -2.87
C ALA A 299 9.79 -10.11 -2.69
N LEU A 300 8.51 -10.42 -2.87
CA LEU A 300 7.95 -11.77 -2.80
C LEU A 300 8.48 -12.67 -3.94
N ALA A 301 8.48 -12.18 -5.18
CA ALA A 301 9.07 -12.88 -6.32
C ALA A 301 10.58 -13.12 -6.12
N GLY A 302 11.30 -12.13 -5.59
CA GLY A 302 12.71 -12.26 -5.23
C GLY A 302 12.97 -13.34 -4.18
N LEU A 303 12.17 -13.38 -3.11
CA LEU A 303 12.25 -14.45 -2.11
C LEU A 303 11.99 -15.82 -2.75
N ARG A 304 10.90 -15.95 -3.53
CA ARG A 304 10.54 -17.21 -4.20
C ARG A 304 11.68 -17.74 -5.07
N SER A 305 12.31 -16.86 -5.84
CA SER A 305 13.50 -17.17 -6.64
C SER A 305 14.67 -17.64 -5.78
N LEU A 306 14.97 -16.95 -4.67
CA LEU A 306 16.04 -17.37 -3.75
C LEU A 306 15.78 -18.74 -3.09
N LEU A 307 14.53 -19.07 -2.81
CA LEU A 307 14.15 -20.36 -2.22
C LEU A 307 14.24 -21.52 -3.24
N LEU A 308 14.07 -21.23 -4.53
CA LEU A 308 14.11 -22.23 -5.61
C LEU A 308 15.43 -22.26 -6.38
N ASP A 309 16.35 -21.33 -6.09
CA ASP A 309 17.65 -21.21 -6.76
C ASP A 309 18.44 -22.53 -6.66
N PRO A 310 18.70 -23.23 -7.78
CA PRO A 310 19.39 -24.51 -7.76
C PRO A 310 20.88 -24.38 -7.43
N GLY A 311 21.47 -23.19 -7.58
CA GLY A 311 22.85 -22.92 -7.20
C GLY A 311 23.06 -22.87 -5.68
N ARG A 312 21.98 -22.87 -4.89
CA ARG A 312 22.03 -22.89 -3.42
C ARG A 312 21.84 -24.29 -2.87
N THR A 313 22.41 -24.55 -1.71
CA THR A 313 22.05 -25.69 -0.86
C THR A 313 20.75 -25.39 -0.08
N PRO A 314 20.02 -26.41 0.41
CA PRO A 314 18.87 -26.19 1.30
C PRO A 314 19.20 -25.33 2.54
N SER A 315 20.40 -25.44 3.11
CA SER A 315 20.88 -24.59 4.22
C SER A 315 21.09 -23.13 3.80
N GLU A 316 21.62 -22.88 2.61
CA GLU A 316 21.76 -21.50 2.09
C GLU A 316 20.40 -20.88 1.75
N ALA A 317 19.41 -21.69 1.34
CA ALA A 317 18.04 -21.24 1.17
C ALA A 317 17.39 -20.84 2.51
N VAL A 318 17.67 -21.57 3.60
CA VAL A 318 17.28 -21.15 4.97
C VAL A 318 17.88 -19.78 5.30
N GLY A 319 19.19 -19.62 5.11
CA GLY A 319 19.87 -18.35 5.38
C GLY A 319 19.30 -17.19 4.55
N ALA A 320 19.01 -17.42 3.27
CA ALA A 320 18.39 -16.42 2.40
C ALA A 320 16.97 -16.03 2.86
N GLY A 321 16.16 -17.02 3.25
CA GLY A 321 14.80 -16.78 3.74
C GLY A 321 14.78 -15.97 5.03
N LEU A 322 15.62 -16.32 6.01
CA LEU A 322 15.73 -15.57 7.26
C LEU A 322 16.30 -14.17 7.04
N ALA A 323 17.35 -14.03 6.22
CA ALA A 323 17.90 -12.72 5.86
C ALA A 323 16.87 -11.83 5.16
N TRP A 324 15.97 -12.40 4.35
CA TRP A 324 14.86 -11.66 3.75
C TRP A 324 13.86 -11.15 4.79
N LEU A 325 13.56 -11.95 5.83
CA LEU A 325 12.73 -11.50 6.96
C LEU A 325 13.40 -10.36 7.72
N ASP A 326 14.70 -10.49 8.03
CA ASP A 326 15.49 -9.52 8.80
C ASP A 326 15.77 -8.23 8.03
N ALA A 327 15.65 -8.26 6.69
CA ALA A 327 15.81 -7.09 5.83
C ALA A 327 14.66 -6.08 5.98
N ARG A 328 13.52 -6.50 6.52
CA ARG A 328 12.29 -5.70 6.59
C ARG A 328 11.96 -5.29 8.04
N PRO A 329 11.21 -4.20 8.24
CA PRO A 329 10.61 -3.92 9.54
C PRO A 329 9.78 -5.12 10.04
N ALA A 330 9.93 -5.45 11.32
CA ALA A 330 9.20 -6.55 11.95
C ALA A 330 7.71 -6.23 12.17
N PHE A 331 7.31 -4.98 11.99
CA PHE A 331 5.97 -4.43 12.24
C PHE A 331 5.49 -3.59 11.05
N LEU A 332 4.18 -3.34 11.00
CA LEU A 332 3.58 -2.30 10.15
C LEU A 332 3.13 -1.15 11.05
N VAL A 333 3.04 0.05 10.49
CA VAL A 333 2.56 1.22 11.22
C VAL A 333 1.60 2.04 10.39
N MET A 334 0.62 2.62 11.07
CA MET A 334 -0.44 3.45 10.51
C MET A 334 -0.52 4.77 11.27
N GLU A 335 -0.58 5.88 10.55
CA GLU A 335 -1.07 7.14 11.08
C GLU A 335 -2.59 7.07 11.29
N ILE A 336 -3.05 7.42 12.48
CA ILE A 336 -4.47 7.41 12.86
C ILE A 336 -4.98 8.81 13.16
N ALA A 337 -4.14 9.68 13.71
CA ALA A 337 -4.45 11.09 13.94
C ALA A 337 -3.16 11.92 13.96
N SER A 338 -3.27 13.17 13.50
CA SER A 338 -2.13 14.06 13.30
C SER A 338 -2.33 15.45 13.92
N ASP A 339 -3.30 15.63 14.81
CA ASP A 339 -3.79 16.95 15.22
C ASP A 339 -3.05 17.55 16.42
N GLY A 340 -2.80 18.86 16.35
CA GLY A 340 -2.26 19.63 17.47
C GLY A 340 -0.87 19.16 17.90
N ASP A 341 -0.70 18.97 19.20
CA ASP A 341 0.60 18.65 19.83
C ASP A 341 0.80 17.14 20.05
N ARG A 342 -0.11 16.29 19.55
CA ARG A 342 -0.03 14.84 19.67
C ARG A 342 -0.27 14.18 18.33
N VAL A 343 0.23 12.96 18.20
CA VAL A 343 -0.11 12.08 17.08
C VAL A 343 -0.52 10.72 17.61
N GLU A 344 -1.44 10.07 16.90
CA GLU A 344 -1.85 8.70 17.19
C GLU A 344 -1.34 7.79 16.07
N VAL A 345 -0.64 6.73 16.46
CA VAL A 345 -0.20 5.67 15.55
C VAL A 345 -0.65 4.30 16.04
N ASP A 346 -1.05 3.45 15.09
CA ASP A 346 -1.28 2.04 15.34
C ASP A 346 -0.07 1.24 14.85
N ILE A 347 0.53 0.45 15.74
CA ILE A 347 1.61 -0.50 15.42
C ILE A 347 1.00 -1.90 15.34
N LEU A 348 1.12 -2.53 14.18
CA LEU A 348 0.72 -3.92 13.95
C LEU A 348 1.96 -4.80 14.13
N ASN A 349 1.97 -5.64 15.16
CA ASN A 349 3.04 -6.59 15.40
C ASN A 349 2.62 -8.01 14.94
N PRO A 350 3.01 -8.44 13.73
CA PRO A 350 2.72 -9.77 13.20
C PRO A 350 3.60 -10.88 13.78
N THR A 351 4.53 -10.56 14.68
CA THR A 351 5.45 -11.54 15.26
C THR A 351 4.85 -12.18 16.52
N ARG A 352 5.49 -13.28 16.96
CA ARG A 352 5.15 -13.97 18.22
C ARG A 352 5.81 -13.34 19.45
N GLY A 353 6.77 -12.45 19.25
CA GLY A 353 7.48 -11.75 20.33
C GLY A 353 6.91 -10.36 20.55
N GLU A 354 7.04 -9.85 21.78
CA GLU A 354 6.84 -8.42 22.02
C GLU A 354 7.97 -7.63 21.35
N LEU A 355 7.62 -6.53 20.70
CA LEU A 355 8.58 -5.61 20.10
C LEU A 355 8.66 -4.35 20.95
N VAL A 356 9.90 -3.91 21.20
CA VAL A 356 10.17 -2.55 21.69
C VAL A 356 10.54 -1.71 20.48
N VAL A 357 9.67 -0.78 20.11
CA VAL A 357 9.87 0.16 19.00
C VAL A 357 10.24 1.51 19.60
N THR A 358 11.37 2.09 19.18
CA THR A 358 11.80 3.41 19.65
C THR A 358 11.24 4.47 18.72
N ALA A 359 10.40 5.35 19.24
CA ALA A 359 9.86 6.50 18.53
C ALA A 359 10.72 7.73 18.77
N THR A 360 11.19 8.38 17.71
CA THR A 360 12.08 9.54 17.79
C THR A 360 11.64 10.56 16.75
N TRP A 361 11.44 11.80 17.16
CA TRP A 361 11.18 12.90 16.24
C TRP A 361 12.50 13.32 15.58
N GLU A 362 12.52 13.62 14.28
CA GLU A 362 13.76 14.08 13.65
C GLU A 362 14.25 15.42 14.22
N SER A 363 13.34 16.25 14.74
CA SER A 363 13.63 17.52 15.42
C SER A 363 14.05 17.36 16.89
N ASP A 364 13.71 16.24 17.54
CA ASP A 364 14.09 15.93 18.92
C ASP A 364 14.55 14.46 19.03
N PRO A 365 15.87 14.22 19.19
CA PRO A 365 16.43 12.88 19.24
C PRO A 365 16.09 12.12 20.52
N THR A 366 15.26 12.67 21.42
CA THR A 366 14.78 11.98 22.62
C THR A 366 13.86 10.83 22.23
N GLY A 367 14.42 9.61 22.24
CA GLY A 367 13.67 8.40 21.92
C GLY A 367 12.69 7.98 23.03
N VAL A 368 11.44 7.71 22.65
CA VAL A 368 10.38 7.17 23.52
C VAL A 368 10.15 5.70 23.18
N PRO A 369 10.22 4.76 24.14
CA PRO A 369 9.95 3.35 23.88
C PRO A 369 8.44 3.09 23.79
N LEU A 370 8.02 2.44 22.71
CA LEU A 370 6.66 1.95 22.47
C LEU A 370 6.65 0.43 22.51
N LEU A 371 5.76 -0.15 23.32
CA LEU A 371 5.59 -1.60 23.41
C LEU A 371 4.53 -2.07 22.43
N ALA A 372 4.90 -2.97 21.53
CA ALA A 372 3.97 -3.61 20.60
C ALA A 372 3.82 -5.09 20.95
N ALA A 373 2.68 -5.43 21.54
CA ALA A 373 2.36 -6.78 21.99
C ALA A 373 2.26 -7.78 20.80
N PRO A 374 2.65 -9.05 21.00
CA PRO A 374 2.70 -10.04 19.91
C PRO A 374 1.34 -10.30 19.28
N SER A 375 1.32 -10.42 17.95
CA SER A 375 0.12 -10.76 17.16
C SER A 375 -1.08 -9.83 17.40
N THR A 376 -0.81 -8.55 17.68
CA THR A 376 -1.87 -7.57 17.99
C THR A 376 -1.61 -6.21 17.34
N ILE A 377 -2.66 -5.41 17.30
CA ILE A 377 -2.58 -3.96 17.04
C ILE A 377 -2.46 -3.24 18.39
N THR A 378 -1.40 -2.45 18.56
CA THR A 378 -1.22 -1.57 19.71
C THR A 378 -1.32 -0.11 19.30
N ARG A 379 -2.07 0.69 20.06
CA ARG A 379 -2.30 2.10 19.77
C ARG A 379 -1.43 2.95 20.68
N HIS A 380 -0.73 3.93 20.10
CA HIS A 380 0.20 4.80 20.81
C HIS A 380 -0.11 6.26 20.52
N GLU A 381 -0.22 7.05 21.58
CA GLU A 381 -0.26 8.50 21.51
C GLU A 381 1.13 9.04 21.83
N ILE A 382 1.65 9.90 20.96
CA ILE A 382 3.02 10.40 21.04
C ILE A 382 2.95 11.92 21.01
N ASP A 383 3.52 12.57 22.03
CA ASP A 383 3.63 14.03 22.07
C ASP A 383 4.61 14.49 20.98
N ARG A 384 4.23 15.52 20.23
CA ARG A 384 5.12 16.21 19.31
C ARG A 384 6.08 17.12 20.12
N PRO A 385 7.30 17.40 19.65
CA PRO A 385 8.26 18.21 20.39
C PRO A 385 7.75 19.65 20.62
N ASP A 386 8.19 20.32 21.67
CA ASP A 386 7.86 21.74 21.85
C ASP A 386 8.55 22.58 20.77
N LEU A 387 7.79 23.45 20.11
CA LEU A 387 8.30 24.35 19.06
C LEU A 387 9.03 25.57 19.63
N GLY A 388 8.94 25.82 20.95
CA GLY A 388 9.71 26.86 21.64
C GLY A 388 9.45 28.28 21.13
N GLY A 389 8.27 28.52 20.52
CA GLY A 389 7.91 29.80 19.88
C GLY A 389 8.52 30.03 18.49
N GLY A 390 9.19 29.04 17.91
CA GLY A 390 9.65 29.05 16.52
C GLY A 390 8.49 28.95 15.51
N PRO A 391 8.77 29.15 14.21
CA PRO A 391 7.76 29.00 13.17
C PRO A 391 7.21 27.57 13.16
N LEU A 392 5.89 27.42 12.99
CA LEU A 392 5.24 26.12 12.84
C LEU A 392 5.84 25.40 11.62
N PRO A 393 6.49 24.23 11.79
CA PRO A 393 7.02 23.47 10.67
C PRO A 393 5.86 23.02 9.78
N SER A 394 6.09 22.98 8.47
CA SER A 394 5.09 22.48 7.52
C SER A 394 4.86 20.98 7.70
N ASP A 395 5.92 20.25 8.07
CA ASP A 395 5.92 18.81 8.26
C ASP A 395 6.88 18.43 9.41
N GLU A 396 6.49 17.42 10.19
CA GLU A 396 7.31 16.82 11.25
C GLU A 396 7.42 15.32 10.98
N VAL A 397 8.63 14.75 11.09
CA VAL A 397 8.86 13.33 10.78
C VAL A 397 9.11 12.55 12.07
N LEU A 398 8.30 11.51 12.27
CA LEU A 398 8.50 10.53 13.33
C LEU A 398 9.23 9.31 12.77
N SER A 399 10.36 8.97 13.37
CA SER A 399 11.10 7.74 13.09
C SER A 399 10.76 6.67 14.13
N LEU A 400 10.33 5.50 13.66
CA LEU A 400 10.05 4.31 14.47
C LEU A 400 11.11 3.25 14.19
N ALA A 401 11.94 2.95 15.20
CA ALA A 401 13.09 2.07 15.05
C ALA A 401 12.96 0.77 15.86
N HIS A 402 13.31 -0.35 15.25
CA HIS A 402 13.43 -1.65 15.92
C HIS A 402 14.57 -2.46 15.29
N ALA A 403 15.45 -3.03 16.12
CA ALA A 403 16.58 -3.86 15.67
C ALA A 403 17.41 -3.24 14.52
N GLY A 404 17.63 -1.92 14.56
CA GLY A 404 18.38 -1.19 13.54
C GLY A 404 17.61 -0.89 12.24
N ARG A 405 16.34 -1.30 12.13
CA ARG A 405 15.43 -0.92 11.04
C ARG A 405 14.61 0.29 11.45
N VAL A 406 14.39 1.22 10.52
CA VAL A 406 13.67 2.47 10.77
C VAL A 406 12.56 2.64 9.74
N THR A 407 11.34 2.87 10.23
CA THR A 407 10.20 3.34 9.43
C THR A 407 9.98 4.81 9.73
N ARG A 408 9.78 5.64 8.72
CA ARG A 408 9.53 7.08 8.89
C ARG A 408 8.09 7.39 8.53
N ILE A 409 7.45 8.23 9.33
CA ILE A 409 6.08 8.68 9.11
C ILE A 409 6.10 10.21 9.06
N PRO A 410 5.82 10.82 7.91
CA PRO A 410 5.64 12.26 7.84
C PRO A 410 4.27 12.62 8.42
N PHE A 411 4.25 13.61 9.31
CA PHE A 411 3.03 14.23 9.80
C PHE A 411 2.95 15.65 9.25
N GLY A 412 1.75 16.01 8.77
CA GLY A 412 1.48 17.36 8.30
C GLY A 412 1.48 18.42 9.42
N PRO A 413 1.09 19.66 9.09
CA PRO A 413 1.11 20.77 10.04
C PRO A 413 0.14 20.50 11.20
N ARG A 414 0.50 21.00 12.40
CA ARG A 414 -0.32 20.85 13.62
C ARG A 414 -1.72 21.45 13.50
N ALA A 415 -1.85 22.49 12.68
CA ALA A 415 -3.12 23.08 12.30
C ALA A 415 -3.02 23.70 10.90
N ILE A 416 -4.03 23.49 10.07
CA ILE A 416 -4.17 24.10 8.75
C ILE A 416 -4.59 25.56 8.95
N PRO A 417 -3.80 26.56 8.53
CA PRO A 417 -4.13 27.96 8.74
C PRO A 417 -5.34 28.36 7.89
N VAL A 418 -6.33 29.00 8.52
CA VAL A 418 -7.55 29.45 7.85
C VAL A 418 -7.53 30.96 7.64
N ARG A 419 -7.41 31.37 6.37
CA ARG A 419 -7.37 32.78 5.95
C ARG A 419 -8.38 33.02 4.83
N PRO A 420 -8.88 34.25 4.64
CA PRO A 420 -9.73 34.56 3.49
C PRO A 420 -9.05 34.16 2.17
N PRO A 421 -9.77 33.50 1.23
CA PRO A 421 -11.21 33.24 1.23
C PRO A 421 -11.66 31.94 1.95
N GLY A 422 -10.73 31.13 2.49
CA GLY A 422 -10.99 29.87 3.16
C GLY A 422 -9.74 28.97 3.22
N ALA A 423 -9.85 27.83 3.89
CA ALA A 423 -8.86 26.76 3.89
C ALA A 423 -9.42 25.50 3.23
N SER A 424 -8.63 24.87 2.38
CA SER A 424 -8.99 23.58 1.78
C SER A 424 -8.75 22.44 2.77
N PHE A 425 -9.57 21.40 2.68
CA PHE A 425 -9.36 20.11 3.35
C PHE A 425 -8.26 19.25 2.69
N GLY A 426 -7.61 19.76 1.64
CA GLY A 426 -6.63 19.03 0.87
C GLY A 426 -7.26 18.02 -0.10
N THR A 427 -6.43 17.10 -0.58
CA THR A 427 -6.86 16.02 -1.47
C THR A 427 -7.67 14.99 -0.70
N PHE A 428 -8.80 14.56 -1.26
CA PHE A 428 -9.52 13.41 -0.75
C PHE A 428 -8.82 12.13 -1.20
N ILE A 429 -8.56 11.23 -0.25
CA ILE A 429 -7.78 10.01 -0.46
C ILE A 429 -8.60 8.78 -0.11
N LEU A 430 -8.28 7.65 -0.76
CA LEU A 430 -8.95 6.38 -0.58
C LEU A 430 -8.56 5.73 0.76
N PRO A 431 -9.40 4.82 1.33
CA PRO A 431 -8.99 3.99 2.45
C PRO A 431 -7.72 3.20 2.13
N ARG A 432 -6.83 3.10 3.11
CA ARG A 432 -5.56 2.37 2.97
C ARG A 432 -5.80 0.86 2.95
N THR A 433 -5.27 0.17 1.94
CA THR A 433 -5.16 -1.30 1.92
C THR A 433 -3.85 -1.74 2.57
N LEU A 434 -3.69 -3.04 2.84
CA LEU A 434 -2.45 -3.60 3.36
C LEU A 434 -1.27 -3.30 2.42
N ALA A 435 -1.52 -3.37 1.11
CA ALA A 435 -0.52 -3.06 0.10
C ALA A 435 -0.10 -1.58 0.12
N ASP A 436 -1.06 -0.67 0.30
CA ASP A 436 -0.74 0.74 0.49
C ASP A 436 0.14 0.97 1.73
N VAL A 437 -0.11 0.25 2.83
CA VAL A 437 0.61 0.45 4.10
C VAL A 437 2.00 -0.18 4.08
N ASP A 438 2.15 -1.41 3.59
CA ASP A 438 3.45 -2.07 3.44
C ASP A 438 4.33 -1.36 2.39
N GLY A 439 3.71 -0.76 1.36
CA GLY A 439 4.39 -0.04 0.29
C GLY A 439 4.57 1.47 0.53
N ASP A 440 4.05 2.01 1.63
CA ASP A 440 4.02 3.45 1.93
C ASP A 440 3.41 4.32 0.80
N VAL A 441 2.27 3.90 0.26
CA VAL A 441 1.58 4.56 -0.85
C VAL A 441 0.26 5.18 -0.41
N VAL A 442 0.09 6.49 -0.58
CA VAL A 442 -1.22 7.16 -0.45
C VAL A 442 -1.89 7.24 -1.82
N GLN A 443 -3.09 6.67 -1.97
CA GLN A 443 -3.84 6.76 -3.22
C GLN A 443 -4.90 7.88 -3.15
N ALA A 444 -4.70 8.90 -3.97
CA ALA A 444 -5.73 9.90 -4.24
C ALA A 444 -6.82 9.33 -5.15
N VAL A 445 -8.03 9.87 -5.05
CA VAL A 445 -9.11 9.53 -5.97
C VAL A 445 -8.76 10.06 -7.36
N ASN A 446 -8.56 9.15 -8.33
CA ASN A 446 -8.32 9.49 -9.73
C ASN A 446 -9.61 9.24 -10.54
N GLY A 447 -10.05 10.23 -11.31
CA GLY A 447 -11.16 10.05 -12.27
C GLY A 447 -12.27 11.11 -12.16
N ALA A 448 -13.44 10.75 -12.71
CA ALA A 448 -14.60 11.65 -12.79
C ALA A 448 -15.32 11.86 -11.45
N GLU A 449 -15.13 10.95 -10.49
CA GLU A 449 -15.77 10.97 -9.18
C GLU A 449 -14.73 11.44 -8.15
N PHE A 450 -14.84 12.66 -7.67
CA PHE A 450 -13.97 13.19 -6.61
C PHE A 450 -14.73 14.14 -5.69
N THR A 451 -14.19 14.38 -4.51
CA THR A 451 -14.74 15.35 -3.56
C THR A 451 -13.73 16.44 -3.26
N GLN A 452 -14.22 17.66 -3.08
CA GLN A 452 -13.46 18.80 -2.59
C GLN A 452 -14.24 19.48 -1.49
N ALA A 453 -13.53 19.99 -0.49
CA ALA A 453 -14.13 20.73 0.60
C ALA A 453 -13.28 21.93 1.00
N VAL A 454 -13.95 22.98 1.45
CA VAL A 454 -13.34 24.23 1.93
C VAL A 454 -14.06 24.69 3.19
N LEU A 455 -13.30 25.01 4.23
CA LEU A 455 -13.76 25.76 5.39
C LEU A 455 -13.61 27.26 5.09
N ARG A 456 -14.70 28.03 5.23
CA ARG A 456 -14.69 29.48 5.01
C ARG A 456 -15.71 30.18 5.89
N ARG A 457 -15.80 31.52 5.80
CA ARG A 457 -16.93 32.27 6.36
C ARG A 457 -17.94 32.70 5.31
N ARG A 458 -19.21 32.62 5.67
CA ARG A 458 -20.36 33.15 4.93
C ARG A 458 -21.31 33.81 5.92
N GLU A 459 -21.69 35.07 5.65
CA GLU A 459 -22.61 35.84 6.50
C GLU A 459 -22.21 35.86 7.99
N GLY A 460 -20.90 36.02 8.25
CA GLY A 460 -20.34 36.05 9.61
C GLY A 460 -20.22 34.69 10.30
N ARG A 461 -20.73 33.61 9.71
CA ARG A 461 -20.68 32.24 10.26
C ARG A 461 -19.64 31.38 9.56
N TRP A 462 -19.16 30.34 10.25
CA TRP A 462 -18.31 29.31 9.65
C TRP A 462 -19.16 28.36 8.79
N GLU A 463 -18.72 28.17 7.56
CA GLU A 463 -19.33 27.32 6.53
C GLU A 463 -18.32 26.28 6.08
N ILE A 464 -18.75 25.02 6.02
CA ILE A 464 -18.06 23.98 5.27
C ILE A 464 -18.79 23.82 3.94
N PHE A 465 -18.12 24.20 2.86
CA PHE A 465 -18.60 24.03 1.51
C PHE A 465 -17.98 22.77 0.91
N ILE A 466 -18.82 21.85 0.42
CA ILE A 466 -18.39 20.57 -0.14
C ILE A 466 -18.96 20.41 -1.55
N GLU A 467 -18.11 20.04 -2.49
CA GLU A 467 -18.48 19.65 -3.85
C GLU A 467 -18.15 18.16 -4.06
N ALA A 468 -19.16 17.37 -4.38
CA ALA A 468 -19.08 15.95 -4.63
C ALA A 468 -19.44 15.67 -6.09
N ARG A 469 -18.44 15.35 -6.92
CA ARG A 469 -18.67 14.93 -8.31
C ARG A 469 -19.02 13.45 -8.36
N HIS A 470 -19.93 13.09 -9.27
CA HIS A 470 -20.38 11.72 -9.47
C HIS A 470 -20.68 11.47 -10.95
N LEU A 471 -20.66 10.21 -11.39
CA LEU A 471 -21.16 9.85 -12.71
C LEU A 471 -22.70 9.92 -12.74
N PRO A 472 -23.35 10.28 -13.87
CA PRO A 472 -24.79 10.60 -13.93
C PRO A 472 -25.75 9.46 -13.55
N THR A 473 -25.25 8.25 -13.30
CA THR A 473 -26.04 7.13 -12.77
C THR A 473 -26.47 7.45 -11.34
N VAL A 474 -27.78 7.61 -11.15
CA VAL A 474 -28.38 7.94 -9.86
C VAL A 474 -28.23 6.74 -8.94
N ASP A 475 -27.25 6.78 -8.05
CA ASP A 475 -27.11 5.77 -7.00
C ASP A 475 -27.60 6.36 -5.67
N ALA A 476 -28.42 5.58 -4.97
CA ALA A 476 -29.07 5.99 -3.71
C ALA A 476 -28.10 6.02 -2.51
N ASP A 477 -26.87 5.52 -2.70
CA ASP A 477 -25.92 5.29 -1.62
C ASP A 477 -24.83 6.37 -1.46
N ASP A 478 -24.81 7.40 -2.31
CA ASP A 478 -23.85 8.52 -2.16
C ASP A 478 -24.20 9.37 -0.92
N ARG A 479 -23.27 9.50 0.02
CA ARG A 479 -23.47 10.17 1.32
C ARG A 479 -22.20 10.84 1.79
N ILE A 480 -22.34 12.02 2.39
CA ILE A 480 -21.24 12.71 3.06
C ILE A 480 -21.47 12.68 4.56
N PHE A 481 -20.44 12.26 5.29
CA PHE A 481 -20.38 12.34 6.73
C PHE A 481 -19.43 13.46 7.12
N LEU A 482 -19.94 14.43 7.86
CA LEU A 482 -19.19 15.53 8.43
C LEU A 482 -19.10 15.35 9.94
N GLN A 483 -17.87 15.37 10.46
CA GLN A 483 -17.59 15.31 11.89
C GLN A 483 -16.98 16.63 12.36
N VAL A 484 -17.45 17.10 13.52
CA VAL A 484 -16.94 18.30 14.21
C VAL A 484 -16.51 17.90 15.61
N GLY A 485 -15.28 18.25 15.99
CA GLY A 485 -14.68 17.87 17.27
C GLY A 485 -13.88 16.56 17.22
N ASP A 486 -13.49 16.09 18.40
CA ASP A 486 -12.63 14.91 18.57
C ASP A 486 -13.21 13.63 17.94
N ARG A 487 -12.33 12.73 17.47
CA ARG A 487 -12.73 11.46 16.82
C ARG A 487 -13.50 10.54 17.75
N ARG A 488 -13.10 10.46 19.02
CA ARG A 488 -13.69 9.56 20.02
C ARG A 488 -14.92 10.20 20.68
N ARG A 489 -14.95 11.54 20.75
CA ARG A 489 -16.02 12.33 21.39
C ARG A 489 -16.43 13.53 20.53
N PRO A 490 -17.03 13.30 19.35
CA PRO A 490 -17.35 14.40 18.45
C PRO A 490 -18.44 15.31 19.06
N ALA A 491 -18.27 16.62 18.91
CA ALA A 491 -19.28 17.62 19.23
C ALA A 491 -20.54 17.42 18.35
N GLY A 492 -20.35 17.00 17.10
CA GLY A 492 -21.45 16.64 16.19
C GLY A 492 -21.01 15.77 15.02
N VAL A 493 -21.91 14.91 14.56
CA VAL A 493 -21.75 14.13 13.31
C VAL A 493 -23.03 14.26 12.48
N VAL A 494 -22.88 14.65 11.22
CA VAL A 494 -23.99 14.87 10.29
C VAL A 494 -23.80 13.99 9.06
N GLU A 495 -24.84 13.25 8.69
CA GLU A 495 -24.97 12.56 7.40
C GLU A 495 -25.77 13.45 6.44
N ILE A 496 -25.26 13.65 5.21
CA ILE A 496 -25.84 14.52 4.19
C ILE A 496 -25.99 13.72 2.90
N ARG A 497 -27.17 13.79 2.28
CA ARG A 497 -27.50 13.07 1.05
C ARG A 497 -27.66 14.03 -0.16
N PRO A 498 -27.55 13.53 -1.40
CA PRO A 498 -27.60 14.34 -2.62
C PRO A 498 -28.98 14.94 -2.89
N ASP A 499 -30.03 14.35 -2.31
CA ASP A 499 -31.41 14.85 -2.37
C ASP A 499 -31.66 16.05 -1.43
N GLY A 500 -30.67 16.40 -0.61
CA GLY A 500 -30.74 17.46 0.37
C GLY A 500 -31.31 17.06 1.73
N SER A 501 -31.69 15.80 1.90
CA SER A 501 -31.94 15.25 3.23
C SER A 501 -30.64 15.16 4.03
N TRP A 502 -30.73 15.39 5.32
CA TRP A 502 -29.62 15.24 6.24
C TRP A 502 -30.12 14.76 7.59
N GLU A 503 -29.25 14.07 8.31
CA GLU A 503 -29.53 13.51 9.63
C GLU A 503 -28.36 13.79 10.56
N ARG A 504 -28.66 14.22 11.79
CA ARG A 504 -27.66 14.31 12.85
C ARG A 504 -27.54 12.96 13.55
N LEU A 505 -26.42 12.30 13.35
CA LEU A 505 -26.11 11.00 13.96
C LEU A 505 -25.61 11.15 15.40
N ARG A 506 -24.88 12.22 15.70
CA ARG A 506 -24.36 12.55 17.05
C ARG A 506 -24.33 14.06 17.28
N GLY A 507 -24.29 14.45 18.55
CA GLY A 507 -24.22 15.85 18.98
C GLY A 507 -25.55 16.38 19.51
N ARG A 508 -25.48 17.48 20.26
CA ARG A 508 -26.68 18.11 20.83
C ARG A 508 -27.55 18.73 19.73
N PRO A 509 -28.88 18.71 19.88
CA PRO A 509 -29.78 19.48 19.03
C PRO A 509 -29.41 20.95 19.02
N ASP A 510 -29.27 21.53 17.84
CA ASP A 510 -29.00 22.95 17.65
C ASP A 510 -29.70 23.43 16.37
N GLU A 511 -30.64 24.36 16.53
CA GLU A 511 -31.43 24.93 15.43
C GLU A 511 -30.61 25.84 14.50
N SER A 512 -29.42 26.26 14.94
CA SER A 512 -28.53 27.07 14.12
C SER A 512 -27.80 26.24 13.06
N LEU A 513 -27.74 24.91 13.20
CA LEU A 513 -27.22 24.01 12.17
C LEU A 513 -28.09 24.14 10.91
N LYS A 514 -27.46 24.54 9.79
CA LYS A 514 -28.13 24.63 8.50
C LYS A 514 -27.34 23.88 7.45
N VAL A 515 -28.05 23.05 6.67
CA VAL A 515 -27.49 22.30 5.55
C VAL A 515 -28.28 22.68 4.30
N GLU A 516 -27.59 23.19 3.29
CA GLU A 516 -28.16 23.55 2.00
C GLU A 516 -27.50 22.72 0.91
N THR A 517 -28.26 21.87 0.22
CA THR A 517 -27.76 21.02 -0.86
C THR A 517 -28.35 21.45 -2.21
N ARG A 518 -27.51 21.45 -3.25
CA ARG A 518 -27.90 21.71 -4.64
C ARG A 518 -27.31 20.65 -5.55
N ARG A 519 -28.13 20.11 -6.45
CA ARG A 519 -27.73 19.08 -7.41
C ARG A 519 -27.56 19.65 -8.81
N PHE A 520 -26.58 19.11 -9.53
CA PHE A 520 -26.25 19.38 -10.91
C PHE A 520 -26.14 18.04 -11.66
N GLY A 521 -25.96 18.06 -12.99
CA GLY A 521 -25.90 16.83 -13.78
C GLY A 521 -24.71 15.91 -13.46
N ASP A 522 -23.58 16.50 -13.03
CA ASP A 522 -22.29 15.81 -12.83
C ASP A 522 -21.76 15.91 -11.38
N ARG A 523 -22.52 16.55 -10.49
CA ARG A 523 -22.13 16.81 -9.10
C ARG A 523 -23.30 17.23 -8.24
N TRP A 524 -23.11 17.15 -6.94
CA TRP A 524 -23.91 17.89 -5.98
C TRP A 524 -23.00 18.68 -5.04
N ARG A 525 -23.54 19.78 -4.52
CA ARG A 525 -22.85 20.69 -3.61
C ARG A 525 -23.64 20.81 -2.35
N THR A 526 -22.97 20.81 -1.21
CA THR A 526 -23.61 21.07 0.07
C THR A 526 -22.86 22.16 0.84
N SER A 527 -23.61 23.01 1.52
CA SER A 527 -23.10 24.05 2.40
C SER A 527 -23.62 23.77 3.81
N VAL A 528 -22.70 23.56 4.75
CA VAL A 528 -23.03 23.31 6.14
C VAL A 528 -22.58 24.50 6.97
N LEU A 529 -23.54 25.25 7.51
CA LEU A 529 -23.26 26.33 8.44
C LEU A 529 -23.18 25.75 9.85
N LEU A 530 -22.01 25.84 10.47
CA LEU A 530 -21.73 25.20 11.76
C LEU A 530 -22.41 25.98 12.92
N PRO A 531 -22.93 25.28 13.93
CA PRO A 531 -23.38 25.89 15.18
C PRO A 531 -22.21 26.43 16.01
N GLU A 532 -22.39 27.59 16.64
CA GLU A 532 -21.36 28.18 17.51
C GLU A 532 -21.07 27.28 18.73
N ALA A 533 -22.08 26.62 19.29
CA ALA A 533 -21.90 25.69 20.41
C ALA A 533 -20.97 24.53 20.07
N TRP A 534 -21.06 23.99 18.85
CA TRP A 534 -20.17 22.91 18.39
C TRP A 534 -18.74 23.41 18.20
N LEU A 535 -18.58 24.65 17.71
CA LEU A 535 -17.27 25.27 17.55
C LEU A 535 -16.58 25.49 18.89
N VAL A 536 -17.28 26.04 19.88
CA VAL A 536 -16.72 26.27 21.23
C VAL A 536 -16.24 24.96 21.85
N GLN A 537 -17.04 23.90 21.73
CA GLN A 537 -16.64 22.58 22.21
C GLN A 537 -15.42 22.04 21.45
N ALA A 538 -15.46 22.04 20.11
CA ALA A 538 -14.38 21.53 19.28
C ALA A 538 -13.06 22.29 19.48
N ILE A 539 -13.10 23.61 19.72
CA ILE A 539 -11.92 24.43 20.01
C ILE A 539 -11.33 24.10 21.38
N SER A 540 -12.19 23.89 22.37
CA SER A 540 -11.76 23.54 23.72
C SER A 540 -11.05 22.18 23.74
N GLU A 541 -11.47 21.25 22.89
CA GLU A 541 -10.89 19.91 22.75
C GLU A 541 -9.61 19.88 21.92
N ALA A 542 -9.52 20.67 20.84
CA ALA A 542 -8.35 20.70 19.95
C ALA A 542 -7.09 21.28 20.59
N GLY A 543 -7.25 22.19 21.56
CA GLY A 543 -6.17 23.05 22.04
C GLY A 543 -5.76 24.13 21.03
N GLY A 544 -5.06 25.16 21.50
CA GLY A 544 -4.39 26.16 20.62
C GLY A 544 -5.29 27.03 19.73
N GLY A 545 -6.62 27.04 19.91
CA GLY A 545 -7.54 27.85 19.09
C GLY A 545 -7.85 27.28 17.70
N SER A 546 -7.66 25.98 17.50
CA SER A 546 -8.00 25.27 16.27
C SER A 546 -9.38 24.59 16.37
N ILE A 547 -10.04 24.33 15.25
CA ILE A 547 -11.26 23.50 15.20
C ILE A 547 -10.91 22.15 14.55
N LEU A 548 -11.33 21.04 15.15
CA LEU A 548 -11.23 19.71 14.56
C LEU A 548 -12.40 19.44 13.61
N LEU A 549 -12.12 19.16 12.34
CA LEU A 549 -13.11 18.88 11.30
C LEU A 549 -12.69 17.68 10.45
N GLY A 550 -13.58 16.72 10.28
CA GLY A 550 -13.34 15.54 9.44
C GLY A 550 -14.44 15.33 8.43
N ILE A 551 -14.10 14.87 7.22
CA ILE A 551 -15.07 14.57 6.16
C ILE A 551 -14.77 13.18 5.58
N ARG A 552 -15.80 12.36 5.51
CA ARG A 552 -15.82 11.10 4.76
C ARG A 552 -16.94 11.15 3.75
N ARG A 553 -16.72 10.63 2.54
CA ARG A 553 -17.79 10.34 1.58
C ARG A 553 -17.83 8.85 1.32
N ASP A 554 -19.01 8.28 1.47
CA ASP A 554 -19.33 6.94 0.99
C ASP A 554 -20.05 7.14 -0.34
N GLY A 555 -19.41 6.75 -1.44
CA GLY A 555 -19.90 6.99 -2.79
C GLY A 555 -20.57 5.76 -3.41
N PRO A 556 -21.08 5.89 -4.65
CA PRO A 556 -21.64 4.78 -5.40
C PRO A 556 -20.65 3.62 -5.55
N ARG A 557 -21.16 2.40 -5.78
CA ARG A 557 -20.33 1.19 -5.94
C ARG A 557 -19.40 0.89 -4.76
N GLY A 558 -19.74 1.41 -3.58
CA GLY A 558 -19.03 1.14 -2.32
C GLY A 558 -17.67 1.83 -2.19
N PHE A 559 -17.32 2.77 -3.07
CA PHE A 559 -16.07 3.53 -2.91
C PHE A 559 -16.17 4.46 -1.68
N VAL A 560 -15.04 4.75 -1.06
CA VAL A 560 -14.96 5.62 0.12
C VAL A 560 -13.81 6.58 -0.10
N GLN A 561 -13.95 7.80 0.41
CA GLN A 561 -12.86 8.77 0.44
C GLN A 561 -12.88 9.61 1.71
N TYR A 562 -11.70 10.00 2.17
CA TYR A 562 -11.48 10.80 3.37
C TYR A 562 -10.73 12.08 3.03
N ALA A 563 -11.02 13.16 3.74
CA ALA A 563 -10.28 14.41 3.63
C ALA A 563 -8.90 14.31 4.29
N GLY A 564 -7.81 14.52 3.53
CA GLY A 564 -6.45 14.66 4.06
C GLY A 564 -5.81 13.34 4.50
N ILE A 565 -6.32 12.74 5.59
CA ILE A 565 -5.83 11.50 6.19
C ILE A 565 -6.93 10.43 6.07
N SER A 566 -6.57 9.20 5.71
CA SER A 566 -7.52 8.10 5.58
C SER A 566 -7.30 7.01 6.60
N SER A 567 -8.41 6.39 6.97
CA SER A 567 -8.45 5.21 7.80
C SER A 567 -8.09 3.96 6.99
N PRO A 568 -7.60 2.90 7.66
CA PRO A 568 -7.48 1.61 7.00
C PRO A 568 -8.83 1.12 6.51
N ALA A 569 -8.87 0.36 5.41
CA ALA A 569 -10.11 -0.05 4.73
C ALA A 569 -11.10 -0.82 5.62
N TRP A 570 -10.61 -1.50 6.67
CA TRP A 570 -11.46 -2.22 7.62
C TRP A 570 -12.16 -1.31 8.64
N ARG A 571 -11.69 -0.06 8.77
CA ARG A 571 -12.33 0.95 9.62
C ARG A 571 -13.06 2.00 8.78
N ARG A 572 -14.03 2.64 9.41
CA ARG A 572 -14.86 3.72 8.83
C ARG A 572 -14.83 4.97 9.69
N ASP A 573 -13.91 5.07 10.63
CA ASP A 573 -13.74 6.25 11.45
C ASP A 573 -13.32 7.46 10.60
N ILE A 574 -13.87 8.62 10.95
CA ILE A 574 -13.53 9.89 10.31
C ILE A 574 -12.40 10.50 11.11
N ILE A 575 -11.26 10.75 10.46
CA ILE A 575 -10.08 11.37 11.08
C ILE A 575 -10.22 12.89 10.93
N PRO A 576 -10.40 13.65 12.03
CA PRO A 576 -10.45 15.10 11.97
C PRO A 576 -9.08 15.70 11.65
N LEU A 577 -9.11 16.83 10.95
CA LEU A 577 -7.97 17.71 10.74
C LEU A 577 -8.15 18.96 11.62
N ALA A 578 -7.07 19.47 12.19
CA ALA A 578 -7.08 20.73 12.92
C ALA A 578 -7.01 21.93 11.97
N PHE A 579 -7.93 22.88 12.14
CA PHE A 579 -7.99 24.12 11.38
C PHE A 579 -7.79 25.33 12.30
N GLY A 580 -6.67 26.06 12.12
CA GLY A 580 -6.33 27.24 12.91
C GLY A 580 -7.13 28.46 12.42
N ILE A 581 -8.19 28.83 13.13
CA ILE A 581 -9.10 29.91 12.72
C ILE A 581 -8.74 31.31 13.22
N ASN A 582 -7.77 31.42 14.12
CA ASN A 582 -7.35 32.71 14.68
C ASN A 582 -6.77 33.65 13.60
N ASP A 583 -6.05 33.09 12.62
CA ASP A 583 -5.45 33.80 11.49
C ASP A 583 -6.46 34.52 10.59
N TRP A 584 -7.76 34.21 10.70
CA TRP A 584 -8.79 34.81 9.86
C TRP A 584 -8.88 36.33 10.07
N ASN A 585 -8.77 36.79 11.32
CA ASN A 585 -8.91 38.20 11.66
C ASN A 585 -7.62 38.99 11.38
N ASP A 586 -6.46 38.35 11.61
CA ASP A 586 -5.14 38.95 11.38
C ASP A 586 -4.89 39.19 9.88
N ALA A 587 -5.28 38.25 9.02
CA ALA A 587 -5.17 38.38 7.57
C ALA A 587 -6.21 39.34 6.95
N ALA A 588 -7.36 39.53 7.61
CA ALA A 588 -8.42 40.44 7.15
C ALA A 588 -8.13 41.93 7.44
N GLY A 589 -6.95 42.27 7.96
CA GLY A 589 -6.56 43.65 8.25
C GLY A 589 -7.28 44.27 9.44
N MET A 590 -7.92 43.47 10.30
CA MET A 590 -8.50 43.96 11.55
C MET A 590 -7.43 44.10 12.62
N ASN A 591 -6.59 45.13 12.48
CA ASN A 591 -5.89 45.73 13.62
C ASN A 591 -6.95 46.20 14.62
N THR A 592 -7.29 45.36 15.58
CA THR A 592 -7.96 45.83 16.78
C THR A 592 -6.97 46.72 17.51
N LEU A 593 -7.35 47.99 17.67
CA LEU A 593 -6.68 48.98 18.48
C LEU A 593 -6.26 48.38 19.83
N PRO A 594 -5.11 48.81 20.40
CA PRO A 594 -4.69 48.33 21.71
C PRO A 594 -5.79 48.65 22.74
N ARG A 595 -6.21 47.63 23.50
CA ARG A 595 -7.12 47.83 24.63
C ARG A 595 -6.42 48.65 25.73
N PRO A 596 -7.13 49.58 26.39
CA PRO A 596 -6.59 50.38 27.51
C PRO A 596 -6.23 49.52 28.72
#